data_AF-A0A3D2K077-F1
#
_entry.id   AF-A0A3D2K077-F1
#
_cell.length_a   1.000
_cell.length_b   1.000
_cell.length_c   1.000
_cell.angle_alpha   90.00
_cell.angle_beta   90.00
_cell.angle_gamma   90.00
#
_symmetry.space_group_name_H-M   'P 1'
#
loop_
_entity.id
_entity.type
_entity.pdbx_description
1 polymer ?
#
loop_
_entity_poly.entity_id
_entity_poly.type
_entity_poly.pdbx_seq_one_letter_code
_entity_poly.pdbx_strand_id
1 'polypeptide(L)'
;MIMTYKLILLIVGWLCLVCDSIADPMLGRPRPATNRGFEDWPIVELDLSEKPLLKEIFDSGLRPYRFPAMETGLLEAKHFRVRLKIEGQQRLPVFPAEYVSIGVAESGQIMSLHFTTPQLSFSGSRNEMKKWLGWSSYGESRLDDFLSVVKQNPSFWKSQAKDEFISRGFPIVWNASEGSREGTKIPSSVSFKPTFGSDKPLRIRLGLSWSLNFPLSKVKNYRIPIPPPAGYEHIDMAAPKNFGPDKPSQESIDAKMAPLVRERGLDKGDVDNTQDMSRIPRRNDDDFVETNTITDDAKAWNKWPIVLAIVLVLGGVFIWLKAKSRE
;
A
#
# COMPACT_ATOMS: atom_id res chain seq x y z
N MET A 1 -11.36 -19.73 -62.71
CA MET A 1 -10.78 -18.41 -62.32
C MET A 1 -11.60 -17.67 -61.24
N ILE A 2 -12.48 -18.35 -60.47
CA ILE A 2 -13.31 -17.74 -59.41
C ILE A 2 -12.94 -18.30 -58.01
N MET A 3 -12.33 -19.50 -57.94
CA MET A 3 -11.90 -20.11 -56.67
C MET A 3 -10.69 -19.42 -56.03
N THR A 4 -9.78 -18.86 -56.83
CA THR A 4 -8.57 -18.20 -56.32
C THR A 4 -8.87 -16.88 -55.60
N TYR A 5 -9.89 -16.13 -56.04
CA TYR A 5 -10.28 -14.87 -55.39
C TYR A 5 -10.90 -15.07 -54.00
N LYS A 6 -11.71 -16.12 -53.82
CA LYS A 6 -12.31 -16.42 -52.50
C LYS A 6 -11.28 -16.89 -51.47
N LEU A 7 -10.24 -17.61 -51.90
CA LEU A 7 -9.16 -18.04 -51.02
C LEU A 7 -8.28 -16.87 -50.58
N ILE A 8 -7.98 -15.93 -51.50
CA ILE A 8 -7.22 -14.71 -51.18
C ILE A 8 -8.00 -13.80 -50.22
N LEU A 9 -9.31 -13.64 -50.42
CA LEU A 9 -10.16 -12.87 -49.51
C LEU A 9 -10.28 -13.49 -48.11
N LEU A 10 -10.28 -14.83 -48.01
CA LEU A 10 -10.26 -15.52 -46.73
C LEU A 10 -8.92 -15.36 -46.01
N ILE A 11 -7.79 -15.42 -46.73
CA ILE A 11 -6.46 -15.22 -46.13
C ILE A 11 -6.25 -13.77 -45.70
N VAL A 12 -6.72 -12.79 -46.49
CA VAL A 12 -6.67 -11.36 -46.12
C VAL A 12 -7.62 -11.05 -44.95
N GLY A 13 -8.82 -11.64 -44.94
CA GLY A 13 -9.75 -11.51 -43.82
C GLY A 13 -9.21 -12.11 -42.51
N TRP A 14 -8.48 -13.23 -42.60
CA TRP A 14 -7.79 -13.83 -41.44
C TRP A 14 -6.58 -13.01 -41.00
N LEU A 15 -5.79 -12.45 -41.93
CA LEU A 15 -4.67 -11.56 -41.60
C LEU A 15 -5.15 -10.26 -40.93
N CYS A 16 -6.29 -9.68 -41.36
CA CYS A 16 -6.87 -8.52 -40.70
C CYS A 16 -7.38 -8.83 -39.28
N LEU A 17 -7.99 -10.01 -39.07
CA LEU A 17 -8.44 -10.45 -37.74
C LEU A 17 -7.28 -10.78 -36.78
N VAL A 18 -6.14 -11.26 -37.30
CA VAL A 18 -4.94 -11.51 -36.49
C VAL A 18 -4.13 -10.23 -36.25
N CYS A 19 -4.12 -9.27 -37.19
CA CYS A 19 -3.47 -7.98 -36.99
C CYS A 19 -4.26 -7.05 -36.04
N ASP A 20 -5.59 -7.12 -36.00
CA ASP A 20 -6.40 -6.38 -35.00
C ASP A 20 -6.27 -6.98 -33.59
N SER A 21 -5.78 -8.21 -33.45
CA SER A 21 -5.52 -8.86 -32.15
C SER A 21 -4.08 -8.68 -31.63
N ILE A 22 -3.18 -8.04 -32.40
CA ILE A 22 -1.77 -7.78 -32.01
C ILE A 22 -1.47 -6.26 -31.99
N ALA A 23 -2.47 -5.41 -32.23
CA ALA A 23 -2.39 -3.99 -31.93
C ALA A 23 -2.56 -3.78 -30.42
N ASP A 24 -1.45 -3.55 -29.72
CA ASP A 24 -1.36 -3.15 -28.32
C ASP A 24 -2.38 -2.03 -28.00
N PRO A 25 -3.48 -2.31 -27.28
CA PRO A 25 -4.55 -1.33 -27.07
C PRO A 25 -4.16 -0.21 -26.07
N MET A 26 -2.90 -0.18 -25.60
CA MET A 26 -2.46 0.77 -24.58
C MET A 26 -1.59 1.93 -25.10
N LEU A 27 -1.16 1.92 -26.37
CA LEU A 27 -0.28 2.97 -26.91
C LEU A 27 -1.00 4.23 -27.42
N GLY A 28 -2.32 4.34 -27.25
CA GLY A 28 -3.11 5.40 -27.89
C GLY A 28 -4.20 6.08 -27.07
N ARG A 29 -4.34 5.83 -25.75
CA ARG A 29 -5.34 6.59 -24.99
C ARG A 29 -4.80 7.98 -24.61
N PRO A 30 -5.51 9.08 -24.96
CA PRO A 30 -5.13 10.41 -24.52
C PRO A 30 -5.12 10.44 -22.98
N ARG A 31 -4.19 11.22 -22.41
CA ARG A 31 -4.22 11.57 -20.98
C ARG A 31 -5.68 11.84 -20.59
N PRO A 32 -6.26 11.17 -19.58
CA PRO A 32 -7.51 11.63 -19.04
C PRO A 32 -7.29 13.08 -18.63
N ALA A 33 -8.05 13.99 -19.25
CA ALA A 33 -8.05 15.40 -18.90
C ALA A 33 -8.19 15.51 -17.38
N THR A 34 -7.35 16.34 -16.76
CA THR A 34 -7.23 16.58 -15.31
C THR A 34 -8.53 17.08 -14.64
N ASN A 35 -9.64 17.14 -15.39
CA ASN A 35 -10.96 17.61 -14.96
C ASN A 35 -12.02 16.49 -14.89
N ARG A 36 -11.71 15.23 -15.25
CA ARG A 36 -12.63 14.10 -15.02
C ARG A 36 -12.28 13.41 -13.71
N GLY A 37 -13.32 13.03 -12.95
CA GLY A 37 -13.14 12.28 -11.71
C GLY A 37 -12.48 10.92 -11.95
N PHE A 38 -11.91 10.32 -10.89
CA PHE A 38 -11.21 9.03 -10.98
C PHE A 38 -12.13 7.86 -11.36
N GLU A 39 -13.44 8.09 -11.42
CA GLU A 39 -14.46 7.14 -11.87
C GLU A 39 -14.23 6.69 -13.33
N ASP A 40 -13.64 7.56 -14.16
CA ASP A 40 -13.35 7.32 -15.58
C ASP A 40 -12.03 6.56 -15.82
N TRP A 41 -11.25 6.31 -14.78
CA TRP A 41 -10.00 5.56 -14.91
C TRP A 41 -10.26 4.08 -15.26
N PRO A 42 -9.39 3.45 -16.07
CA PRO A 42 -9.55 2.06 -16.44
C PRO A 42 -9.58 1.15 -15.21
N ILE A 43 -10.48 0.17 -15.22
CA ILE A 43 -10.51 -0.88 -14.21
C ILE A 43 -9.51 -1.96 -14.61
N VAL A 44 -8.61 -2.31 -13.69
CA VAL A 44 -7.67 -3.41 -13.85
C VAL A 44 -7.97 -4.49 -12.81
N GLU A 45 -8.08 -5.73 -13.27
CA GLU A 45 -8.19 -6.90 -12.40
C GLU A 45 -6.79 -7.45 -12.12
N LEU A 46 -6.39 -7.43 -10.85
CA LEU A 46 -5.10 -7.93 -10.42
C LEU A 46 -5.31 -9.15 -9.53
N ASP A 47 -4.93 -10.31 -10.06
CA ASP A 47 -5.01 -11.59 -9.37
C ASP A 47 -3.66 -11.94 -8.73
N LEU A 48 -3.64 -12.00 -7.40
CA LEU A 48 -2.47 -12.34 -6.59
C LEU A 48 -2.79 -13.58 -5.73
N SER A 49 -3.73 -14.43 -6.18
CA SER A 49 -4.22 -15.55 -5.37
C SER A 49 -3.35 -16.80 -5.37
N GLU A 50 -2.45 -16.97 -6.34
CA GLU A 50 -1.51 -18.10 -6.34
C GLU A 50 -0.11 -17.67 -5.90
N LYS A 51 0.46 -16.69 -6.59
CA LYS A 51 1.78 -16.16 -6.27
C LYS A 51 1.88 -14.70 -6.70
N PRO A 52 2.32 -13.79 -5.81
CA PRO A 52 2.44 -12.38 -6.15
C PRO A 52 3.75 -12.16 -6.93
N LEU A 53 3.75 -12.41 -8.24
CA LEU A 53 4.90 -12.18 -9.11
C LEU A 53 4.74 -10.87 -9.89
N LEU A 54 5.86 -10.24 -10.25
CA LEU A 54 5.87 -9.06 -11.11
C LEU A 54 5.15 -9.35 -12.44
N LYS A 55 5.26 -10.57 -12.96
CA LYS A 55 4.54 -11.00 -14.17
C LYS A 55 3.02 -10.77 -14.07
N GLU A 56 2.41 -11.01 -12.91
CA GLU A 56 0.97 -10.82 -12.69
C GLU A 56 0.55 -9.34 -12.83
N ILE A 57 1.44 -8.41 -12.49
CA ILE A 57 1.22 -6.97 -12.73
C ILE A 57 1.14 -6.71 -14.23
N PHE A 58 2.05 -7.28 -15.02
CA PHE A 58 2.06 -7.08 -16.47
C PHE A 58 0.90 -7.78 -17.17
N ASP A 59 0.57 -9.00 -16.76
CA ASP A 59 -0.56 -9.79 -17.25
C ASP A 59 -1.90 -9.11 -16.98
N SER A 60 -2.02 -8.34 -15.88
CA SER A 60 -3.20 -7.52 -15.59
C SER A 60 -3.39 -6.34 -16.57
N GLY A 61 -2.39 -6.05 -17.40
CA GLY A 61 -2.37 -4.88 -18.28
C GLY A 61 -1.84 -3.60 -17.60
N LEU A 62 -1.45 -3.65 -16.32
CA LEU A 62 -0.71 -2.55 -15.70
C LEU A 62 0.65 -2.36 -16.37
N ARG A 63 1.07 -1.10 -16.44
CA ARG A 63 2.38 -0.70 -16.98
C ARG A 63 3.16 0.02 -15.89
N PRO A 64 3.96 -0.71 -15.10
CA PRO A 64 4.80 -0.10 -14.09
C PRO A 64 6.06 0.49 -14.71
N TYR A 65 6.47 1.64 -14.20
CA TYR A 65 7.71 2.32 -14.55
C TYR A 65 8.69 2.26 -13.38
N ARG A 66 9.99 2.33 -13.67
CA ARG A 66 11.03 2.44 -12.64
C ARG A 66 10.94 3.81 -11.98
N PHE A 67 10.93 3.84 -10.66
CA PHE A 67 10.94 5.12 -9.96
C PHE A 67 12.33 5.77 -10.10
N PRO A 68 12.43 7.03 -10.59
CA PRO A 68 13.71 7.72 -10.72
C PRO A 68 14.48 7.75 -9.39
N ALA A 69 15.78 7.46 -9.42
CA ALA A 69 16.65 7.33 -8.23
C ALA A 69 16.37 6.13 -7.30
N MET A 70 15.38 5.27 -7.58
CA MET A 70 15.14 3.98 -6.90
C MET A 70 14.91 2.83 -7.88
N GLU A 71 15.53 2.90 -9.05
CA GLU A 71 15.27 1.99 -10.17
C GLU A 71 15.53 0.52 -9.86
N THR A 72 16.32 0.23 -8.83
CA THR A 72 16.72 -1.12 -8.40
C THR A 72 15.80 -1.74 -7.35
N GLY A 73 14.83 -0.99 -6.83
CA GLY A 73 14.01 -1.45 -5.71
C GLY A 73 12.54 -1.05 -5.76
N LEU A 74 12.17 -0.09 -6.62
CA LEU A 74 10.81 0.41 -6.67
C LEU A 74 10.30 0.61 -8.10
N LEU A 75 9.12 0.07 -8.35
CA LEU A 75 8.32 0.40 -9.52
C LEU A 75 7.08 1.19 -9.12
N GLU A 76 6.55 1.98 -10.05
CA GLU A 76 5.35 2.77 -9.86
C GLU A 76 4.41 2.69 -11.07
N ALA A 77 3.11 2.56 -10.82
CA ALA A 77 2.06 2.62 -11.83
C ALA A 77 1.01 3.68 -11.42
N LYS A 78 0.26 4.26 -12.37
CA LYS A 78 -0.66 5.40 -12.10
C LYS A 78 -2.00 5.31 -12.80
N HIS A 79 -2.99 5.96 -12.20
CA HIS A 79 -4.31 6.29 -12.76
C HIS A 79 -5.14 5.07 -13.21
N PHE A 80 -5.55 4.26 -12.25
CA PHE A 80 -6.44 3.12 -12.49
C PHE A 80 -7.33 2.84 -11.30
N ARG A 81 -8.35 2.04 -11.54
CA ARG A 81 -9.20 1.46 -10.49
C ARG A 81 -8.84 -0.01 -10.38
N VAL A 82 -8.32 -0.45 -9.25
CA VAL A 82 -7.90 -1.84 -9.09
C VAL A 82 -9.00 -2.67 -8.46
N ARG A 83 -9.25 -3.86 -9.03
CA ARG A 83 -10.01 -4.93 -8.41
C ARG A 83 -9.03 -6.03 -8.02
N LEU A 84 -8.81 -6.18 -6.71
CA LEU A 84 -7.82 -7.11 -6.17
C LEU A 84 -8.47 -8.45 -5.83
N LYS A 85 -7.85 -9.53 -6.29
CA LYS A 85 -8.11 -10.89 -5.82
C LYS A 85 -6.86 -11.39 -5.11
N ILE A 86 -7.01 -11.76 -3.84
CA ILE A 86 -5.92 -12.22 -2.98
C ILE A 86 -6.28 -13.62 -2.48
N GLU A 87 -5.28 -14.45 -2.24
CA GLU A 87 -5.47 -15.81 -1.72
C GLU A 87 -6.29 -15.80 -0.43
N GLY A 88 -7.27 -16.70 -0.31
CA GLY A 88 -8.09 -16.83 0.89
C GLY A 88 -9.11 -15.72 1.12
N GLN A 89 -9.22 -14.72 0.24
CA GLN A 89 -10.18 -13.61 0.38
C GLN A 89 -11.24 -13.58 -0.72
N GLN A 90 -12.44 -13.13 -0.34
CA GLN A 90 -13.36 -12.57 -1.32
C GLN A 90 -12.78 -11.28 -1.92
N ARG A 91 -13.22 -10.95 -3.14
CA ARG A 91 -12.81 -9.76 -3.89
C ARG A 91 -12.87 -8.52 -3.01
N LEU A 92 -11.76 -7.81 -2.87
CA LEU A 92 -11.70 -6.55 -2.14
C LEU A 92 -12.54 -5.47 -2.84
N PRO A 93 -12.98 -4.42 -2.11
CA PRO A 93 -13.59 -3.25 -2.74
C PRO A 93 -12.70 -2.69 -3.86
N VAL A 94 -13.33 -2.24 -4.94
CA VAL A 94 -12.59 -1.57 -6.03
C VAL A 94 -11.96 -0.29 -5.49
N PHE A 95 -10.64 -0.18 -5.63
CA PHE A 95 -9.86 0.92 -5.05
C PHE A 95 -9.33 1.84 -6.16
N PRO A 96 -9.63 3.15 -6.12
CA PRO A 96 -9.07 4.11 -7.06
C PRO A 96 -7.62 4.43 -6.68
N ALA A 97 -6.67 4.14 -7.56
CA ALA A 97 -5.25 4.40 -7.32
C ALA A 97 -4.74 5.51 -8.24
N GLU A 98 -4.41 6.67 -7.66
CA GLU A 98 -3.66 7.72 -8.36
C GLU A 98 -2.27 7.19 -8.70
N TYR A 99 -1.65 6.52 -7.73
CA TYR A 99 -0.41 5.80 -7.93
C TYR A 99 -0.34 4.55 -7.05
N VAL A 100 0.52 3.62 -7.49
CA VAL A 100 0.84 2.38 -6.79
C VAL A 100 2.34 2.21 -6.75
N SER A 101 2.88 2.01 -5.56
CA SER A 101 4.29 1.66 -5.36
C SER A 101 4.42 0.15 -5.20
N ILE A 102 5.34 -0.45 -5.95
CA ILE A 102 5.54 -1.90 -6.04
C ILE A 102 6.97 -2.23 -5.64
N GLY A 103 7.14 -2.91 -4.50
CA GLY A 103 8.42 -3.46 -4.07
C GLY A 103 8.62 -4.85 -4.66
N VAL A 104 9.75 -5.09 -5.32
CA VAL A 104 10.05 -6.36 -6.02
C VAL A 104 11.44 -6.85 -5.68
N ALA A 105 11.56 -8.14 -5.36
CA ALA A 105 12.84 -8.84 -5.18
C ALA A 105 13.43 -9.29 -6.53
N GLU A 106 14.74 -9.57 -6.56
CA GLU A 106 15.47 -10.03 -7.76
C GLU A 106 14.84 -11.27 -8.43
N SER A 107 14.16 -12.11 -7.64
CA SER A 107 13.41 -13.28 -8.10
C SER A 107 12.14 -12.95 -8.91
N GLY A 108 11.81 -11.67 -9.07
CA GLY A 108 10.55 -11.20 -9.64
C GLY A 108 9.37 -11.30 -8.69
N GLN A 109 9.59 -11.62 -7.42
CA GLN A 109 8.54 -11.72 -6.41
C GLN A 109 8.17 -10.34 -5.87
N ILE A 110 6.87 -10.05 -5.80
CA ILE A 110 6.34 -8.85 -5.17
C ILE A 110 6.48 -9.00 -3.66
N MET A 111 7.15 -8.02 -3.06
CA MET A 111 7.36 -7.91 -1.62
C MET A 111 6.29 -7.04 -0.97
N SER A 112 5.87 -5.97 -1.65
CA SER A 112 4.84 -5.07 -1.16
C SER A 112 4.12 -4.36 -2.30
N LEU A 113 2.86 -3.99 -2.04
CA LEU A 113 2.06 -3.10 -2.87
C LEU A 113 1.46 -2.01 -2.00
N HIS A 114 1.62 -0.75 -2.42
CA HIS A 114 1.01 0.40 -1.76
C HIS A 114 0.21 1.22 -2.76
N PHE A 115 -1.11 1.12 -2.70
CA PHE A 115 -2.03 1.90 -3.52
C PHE A 115 -2.41 3.17 -2.77
N THR A 116 -2.38 4.32 -3.46
CA THR A 116 -2.79 5.60 -2.86
C THR A 116 -3.86 6.26 -3.73
N THR A 117 -4.95 6.70 -3.10
CA THR A 117 -6.03 7.42 -3.81
C THR A 117 -5.58 8.80 -4.30
N PRO A 118 -6.37 9.40 -5.19
CA PRO A 118 -6.45 10.86 -5.33
C PRO A 118 -6.56 11.58 -4.00
N GLN A 119 -6.21 12.87 -3.99
CA GLN A 119 -6.66 13.74 -2.90
C GLN A 119 -8.20 13.77 -2.88
N LEU A 120 -8.77 13.60 -1.70
CA LEU A 120 -10.21 13.48 -1.45
C LEU A 120 -10.68 14.61 -0.54
N SER A 121 -11.89 15.10 -0.82
CA SER A 121 -12.66 15.91 0.12
C SER A 121 -13.08 15.06 1.33
N PHE A 122 -13.54 15.68 2.41
CA PHE A 122 -14.06 14.93 3.57
C PHE A 122 -15.19 13.97 3.21
N SER A 123 -16.11 14.36 2.31
CA SER A 123 -17.19 13.48 1.84
C SER A 123 -16.65 12.31 1.02
N GLY A 124 -15.69 12.57 0.12
CA GLY A 124 -15.01 11.53 -0.66
C GLY A 124 -14.24 10.55 0.23
N SER A 125 -13.50 11.06 1.21
CA SER A 125 -12.76 10.28 2.21
C SER A 125 -13.67 9.37 3.02
N ARG A 126 -14.81 9.90 3.50
CA ARG A 126 -15.80 9.12 4.24
C ARG A 126 -16.37 8.00 3.37
N ASN A 127 -16.79 8.33 2.16
CA ASN A 127 -17.41 7.37 1.23
C ASN A 127 -16.44 6.26 0.83
N GLU A 128 -15.18 6.59 0.59
CA GLU A 128 -14.17 5.61 0.22
C GLU A 128 -13.81 4.70 1.40
N MET A 129 -13.56 5.26 2.60
CA MET A 129 -13.23 4.48 3.79
C MET A 129 -14.39 3.60 4.28
N LYS A 130 -15.64 4.06 4.10
CA LYS A 130 -16.85 3.29 4.47
C LYS A 130 -16.88 1.91 3.84
N LYS A 131 -16.37 1.75 2.62
CA LYS A 131 -16.28 0.45 1.91
C LYS A 131 -15.44 -0.59 2.66
N TRP A 132 -14.53 -0.13 3.51
CA TRP A 132 -13.57 -0.96 4.22
C TRP A 132 -13.97 -1.25 5.67
N LEU A 133 -15.00 -0.58 6.22
CA LEU A 133 -15.38 -0.74 7.63
C LEU A 133 -15.77 -2.19 7.97
N GLY A 134 -16.31 -2.95 7.02
CA GLY A 134 -16.62 -4.38 7.21
C GLY A 134 -15.40 -5.28 7.45
N TRP A 135 -14.19 -4.77 7.24
CA TRP A 135 -12.92 -5.42 7.55
C TRP A 135 -12.38 -5.04 8.94
N SER A 136 -13.18 -4.36 9.75
CA SER A 136 -12.81 -3.90 11.09
C SER A 136 -13.97 -4.08 12.07
N SER A 137 -13.69 -3.93 13.36
CA SER A 137 -14.73 -3.79 14.38
C SER A 137 -15.28 -2.36 14.50
N TYR A 138 -14.83 -1.43 13.63
CA TYR A 138 -15.20 -0.02 13.69
C TYR A 138 -16.50 0.26 12.94
N GLY A 139 -17.40 0.98 13.59
CA GLY A 139 -18.62 1.49 12.96
C GLY A 139 -18.43 2.87 12.31
N GLU A 140 -19.43 3.31 11.56
CA GLU A 140 -19.44 4.64 10.92
C GLU A 140 -19.27 5.79 11.92
N SER A 141 -19.82 5.68 13.13
CA SER A 141 -19.67 6.71 14.18
C SER A 141 -18.19 6.99 14.49
N ARG A 142 -17.36 5.95 14.61
CA ARG A 142 -15.93 6.12 14.91
C ARG A 142 -15.19 6.80 13.75
N LEU A 143 -15.61 6.51 12.51
CA LEU A 143 -15.08 7.18 11.32
C LEU A 143 -15.46 8.67 11.33
N ASP A 144 -16.70 8.98 11.68
CA ASP A 144 -17.18 10.36 11.79
C ASP A 144 -16.46 11.14 12.89
N ASP A 145 -16.22 10.52 14.04
CA ASP A 145 -15.42 11.09 15.14
C ASP A 145 -14.00 11.40 14.68
N PHE A 146 -13.33 10.45 14.02
CA PHE A 146 -12.00 10.66 13.46
C PHE A 146 -11.99 11.84 12.47
N LEU A 147 -12.92 11.88 11.52
CA LEU A 147 -13.00 12.95 10.53
C LEU A 147 -13.30 14.31 11.18
N SER A 148 -14.04 14.35 12.30
CA SER A 148 -14.28 15.58 13.05
C SER A 148 -13.00 16.16 13.65
N VAL A 149 -12.09 15.32 14.14
CA VAL A 149 -10.77 15.72 14.66
C VAL A 149 -9.88 16.18 13.51
N VAL A 150 -9.83 15.43 12.41
CA VAL A 150 -9.03 15.80 11.24
C VAL A 150 -9.46 17.14 10.66
N LYS A 151 -10.77 17.44 10.61
CA LYS A 151 -11.28 18.73 10.13
C LYS A 151 -10.69 19.95 10.84
N GLN A 152 -10.30 19.81 12.11
CA GLN A 152 -9.70 20.91 12.87
C GLN A 152 -8.25 21.17 12.44
N ASN A 153 -7.50 20.12 12.07
CA ASN A 153 -6.08 20.23 11.66
C ASN A 153 -5.72 19.21 10.55
N PRO A 154 -6.18 19.43 9.29
CA PRO A 154 -6.18 18.36 8.29
C PRO A 154 -4.79 17.89 7.81
N SER A 155 -3.78 18.76 7.84
CA SER A 155 -2.40 18.42 7.46
C SER A 155 -1.55 17.91 8.63
N PHE A 156 -1.95 18.16 9.88
CA PHE A 156 -1.10 17.98 11.06
C PHE A 156 -1.72 17.13 12.17
N TRP A 157 -2.91 16.57 11.96
CA TRP A 157 -3.57 15.72 12.97
C TRP A 157 -2.69 14.56 13.43
N LYS A 158 -1.83 13.99 12.56
CA LYS A 158 -0.90 12.92 12.94
C LYS A 158 0.03 13.31 14.08
N SER A 159 0.64 14.48 14.01
CA SER A 159 1.61 14.95 15.00
C SER A 159 0.97 15.57 16.24
N GLN A 160 -0.32 15.91 16.17
CA GLN A 160 -1.03 16.63 17.24
C GLN A 160 -2.05 15.75 17.99
N ALA A 161 -2.45 14.62 17.41
CA ALA A 161 -3.37 13.71 18.05
C ALA A 161 -2.72 13.07 19.28
N LYS A 162 -3.36 13.28 20.44
CA LYS A 162 -3.03 12.56 21.69
C LYS A 162 -3.50 11.11 21.65
N ASP A 163 -4.54 10.85 20.88
CA ASP A 163 -5.06 9.51 20.64
C ASP A 163 -4.20 8.81 19.58
N GLU A 164 -3.61 7.68 19.95
CA GLU A 164 -2.74 6.89 19.08
C GLU A 164 -3.45 6.29 17.87
N PHE A 165 -4.73 5.93 18.00
CA PHE A 165 -5.53 5.45 16.89
C PHE A 165 -5.76 6.58 15.87
N ILE A 166 -6.02 7.79 16.36
CA ILE A 166 -6.12 8.97 15.51
C ILE A 166 -4.77 9.26 14.88
N SER A 167 -3.66 9.30 15.61
CA SER A 167 -2.33 9.63 15.05
C SER A 167 -1.86 8.67 13.96
N ARG A 168 -2.29 7.41 14.03
CA ARG A 168 -2.01 6.38 13.01
C ARG A 168 -2.89 6.50 11.77
N GLY A 169 -4.01 7.21 11.85
CA GLY A 169 -4.84 7.55 10.70
C GLY A 169 -6.00 6.63 10.43
N PHE A 170 -6.71 6.24 11.49
CA PHE A 170 -7.81 5.30 11.39
C PHE A 170 -7.37 4.01 10.68
N PRO A 171 -6.35 3.30 11.22
CA PRO A 171 -5.87 2.09 10.56
C PRO A 171 -6.91 0.97 10.68
N ILE A 172 -7.41 0.48 9.54
CA ILE A 172 -8.08 -0.82 9.45
C ILE A 172 -7.03 -1.82 9.01
N VAL A 173 -6.77 -2.83 9.84
CA VAL A 173 -5.72 -3.83 9.61
C VAL A 173 -6.34 -5.22 9.62
N TRP A 174 -5.96 -6.05 8.65
CA TRP A 174 -6.37 -7.44 8.58
C TRP A 174 -5.24 -8.31 8.02
N ASN A 175 -5.35 -9.62 8.19
CA ASN A 175 -4.49 -10.58 7.49
C ASN A 175 -5.32 -11.24 6.40
N ALA A 176 -4.81 -11.24 5.16
CA ALA A 176 -5.60 -11.71 4.04
C ALA A 176 -5.88 -13.22 4.03
N SER A 177 -5.33 -13.97 4.97
CA SER A 177 -5.10 -15.40 4.84
C SER A 177 -5.79 -16.29 5.87
N GLU A 178 -6.83 -15.81 6.55
CA GLU A 178 -7.56 -16.62 7.55
C GLU A 178 -8.30 -17.86 6.96
N GLY A 179 -8.04 -18.22 5.69
CA GLY A 179 -8.46 -19.46 5.06
C GLY A 179 -7.57 -19.96 3.90
N SER A 180 -6.29 -19.55 3.80
CA SER A 180 -5.39 -19.98 2.73
C SER A 180 -4.74 -21.35 2.98
N ARG A 181 -4.16 -21.97 1.94
CA ARG A 181 -3.33 -23.18 2.12
C ARG A 181 -2.10 -22.78 2.95
N GLU A 182 -1.91 -23.43 4.10
CA GLU A 182 -0.72 -23.32 4.97
C GLU A 182 -0.18 -21.90 5.24
N GLY A 183 -0.69 -21.23 6.28
CA GLY A 183 0.10 -20.31 7.11
C GLY A 183 0.61 -18.99 6.50
N THR A 184 0.34 -18.71 5.23
CA THR A 184 0.83 -17.49 4.54
C THR A 184 0.11 -16.25 5.03
N LYS A 185 0.65 -15.50 5.99
CA LYS A 185 0.04 -14.24 6.46
C LYS A 185 0.35 -13.11 5.48
N ILE A 186 -0.69 -12.42 5.01
CA ILE A 186 -0.54 -11.21 4.19
C ILE A 186 -1.05 -10.02 5.01
N PRO A 187 -0.17 -9.38 5.80
CA PRO A 187 -0.50 -8.14 6.48
C PRO A 187 -1.04 -7.11 5.50
N SER A 188 -2.23 -6.64 5.78
CA SER A 188 -2.99 -5.74 4.93
C SER A 188 -3.54 -4.60 5.77
N SER A 189 -3.50 -3.38 5.23
CA SER A 189 -4.04 -2.22 5.93
C SER A 189 -4.62 -1.18 4.99
N VAL A 190 -5.64 -0.48 5.46
CA VAL A 190 -6.13 0.76 4.85
C VAL A 190 -6.15 1.86 5.89
N SER A 191 -5.61 3.04 5.55
CA SER A 191 -5.50 4.17 6.48
C SER A 191 -5.52 5.50 5.76
N PHE A 192 -5.90 6.56 6.48
CA PHE A 192 -5.79 7.93 6.00
C PHE A 192 -4.34 8.43 6.06
N LYS A 193 -3.97 9.20 5.03
CA LYS A 193 -2.74 9.97 4.98
C LYS A 193 -3.09 11.45 4.75
N PRO A 194 -2.41 12.38 5.45
CA PRO A 194 -2.64 13.81 5.27
C PRO A 194 -2.14 14.27 3.89
N THR A 195 -2.68 15.39 3.45
CA THR A 195 -2.20 16.14 2.29
C THR A 195 -2.14 17.64 2.64
N PHE A 196 -1.64 18.45 1.70
CA PHE A 196 -1.57 19.91 1.84
C PHE A 196 -2.68 20.64 1.03
N GLY A 197 -3.64 19.89 0.46
CA GLY A 197 -4.81 20.45 -0.23
C GLY A 197 -5.85 20.93 0.78
N SER A 198 -6.30 22.19 0.67
CA SER A 198 -7.27 22.78 1.60
C SER A 198 -8.70 22.26 1.37
N ASP A 199 -9.05 21.97 0.12
CA ASP A 199 -10.33 21.41 -0.33
C ASP A 199 -10.33 19.87 -0.35
N LYS A 200 -9.16 19.26 -0.51
CA LYS A 200 -8.96 17.81 -0.56
C LYS A 200 -7.86 17.36 0.40
N PRO A 201 -8.10 17.41 1.72
CA PRO A 201 -7.04 17.30 2.71
C PRO A 201 -6.54 15.88 2.96
N LEU A 202 -7.20 14.86 2.41
CA LEU A 202 -6.92 13.47 2.75
C LEU A 202 -6.65 12.62 1.51
N ARG A 203 -5.80 11.62 1.68
CA ARG A 203 -5.70 10.45 0.79
C ARG A 203 -5.92 9.20 1.62
N ILE A 204 -6.31 8.11 0.97
CA ILE A 204 -6.34 6.79 1.59
C ILE A 204 -5.22 5.96 0.97
N ARG A 205 -4.50 5.22 1.82
CA ARG A 205 -3.50 4.25 1.39
C ARG A 205 -3.99 2.85 1.72
N LEU A 206 -3.99 1.97 0.72
CA LEU A 206 -4.13 0.53 0.87
C LEU A 206 -2.74 -0.11 0.74
N GLY A 207 -2.30 -0.86 1.75
CA GLY A 207 -1.02 -1.56 1.77
C GLY A 207 -1.21 -3.06 1.88
N LEU A 208 -0.47 -3.83 1.08
CA LEU A 208 -0.34 -5.28 1.14
C LEU A 208 1.14 -5.64 1.25
N SER A 209 1.49 -6.54 2.16
CA SER A 209 2.88 -6.98 2.35
C SER A 209 2.99 -8.49 2.33
N TRP A 210 3.93 -8.99 1.52
CA TRP A 210 4.38 -10.38 1.56
C TRP A 210 5.78 -10.52 2.17
N SER A 211 6.37 -9.43 2.67
CA SER A 211 7.74 -9.43 3.18
C SER A 211 7.96 -10.42 4.32
N LEU A 212 6.95 -10.64 5.17
CA LEU A 212 7.01 -11.57 6.29
C LEU A 212 6.98 -13.04 5.86
N ASN A 213 6.57 -13.35 4.62
CA ASN A 213 6.52 -14.72 4.12
C ASN A 213 7.87 -15.21 3.60
N PHE A 214 8.89 -14.34 3.57
CA PHE A 214 10.24 -14.68 3.12
C PHE A 214 11.26 -14.33 4.20
N PRO A 215 12.21 -15.23 4.51
CA PRO A 215 13.33 -14.87 5.36
C PRO A 215 14.12 -13.75 4.67
N LEU A 216 14.24 -12.58 5.31
CA LEU A 216 14.93 -11.42 4.74
C LEU A 216 16.37 -11.74 4.29
N SER A 217 17.04 -12.70 4.94
CA SER A 217 18.36 -13.21 4.56
C SER A 217 18.41 -13.91 3.20
N LYS A 218 17.27 -14.39 2.70
CA LYS A 218 17.13 -15.06 1.39
C LYS A 218 16.60 -14.12 0.31
N VAL A 219 16.08 -12.95 0.68
CA VAL A 219 15.60 -11.95 -0.27
C VAL A 219 16.80 -11.22 -0.85
N LYS A 220 16.98 -11.32 -2.17
CA LYS A 220 17.95 -10.51 -2.90
C LYS A 220 17.24 -9.33 -3.57
N ASN A 221 17.84 -8.16 -3.46
CA ASN A 221 17.39 -6.97 -4.18
C ASN A 221 18.16 -6.88 -5.51
N TYR A 222 17.53 -6.29 -6.53
CA TYR A 222 18.26 -6.00 -7.76
C TYR A 222 19.42 -5.04 -7.48
N ARG A 223 20.54 -5.26 -8.17
CA ARG A 223 21.69 -4.35 -8.20
C ARG A 223 21.75 -3.51 -9.48
N ILE A 224 20.86 -3.82 -10.40
CA ILE A 224 20.63 -3.12 -11.67
C ILE A 224 19.19 -2.60 -11.68
N PRO A 225 18.84 -1.67 -12.57
CA PRO A 225 17.45 -1.29 -12.78
C PRO A 225 16.57 -2.53 -12.97
N ILE A 226 15.42 -2.58 -12.29
CA ILE A 226 14.52 -3.74 -12.32
C ILE A 226 14.16 -4.03 -13.80
N PRO A 227 14.50 -5.22 -14.33
CA PRO A 227 14.16 -5.58 -15.70
C PRO A 227 12.66 -5.91 -15.83
N PRO A 228 12.10 -5.87 -17.05
CA PRO A 228 10.80 -6.48 -17.30
C PRO A 228 10.84 -7.97 -16.94
N PRO A 229 9.72 -8.56 -16.47
CA PRO A 229 9.65 -9.99 -16.26
C PRO A 229 9.74 -10.75 -17.59
N ALA A 230 10.06 -12.04 -17.51
CA ALA A 230 10.15 -12.90 -18.69
C ALA A 230 8.84 -12.87 -19.52
N GLY A 231 8.97 -12.74 -20.84
CA GLY A 231 7.86 -12.55 -21.79
C GLY A 231 7.47 -11.09 -22.04
N TYR A 232 8.02 -10.15 -21.27
CA TYR A 232 7.76 -8.71 -21.38
C TYR A 232 9.02 -7.90 -21.69
N GLU A 233 10.08 -8.53 -22.19
CA GLU A 233 11.37 -7.91 -22.48
C GLU A 233 11.28 -6.74 -23.48
N HIS A 234 10.22 -6.73 -24.30
CA HIS A 234 9.92 -5.69 -25.28
C HIS A 234 9.28 -4.43 -24.67
N ILE A 235 8.88 -4.46 -23.39
CA ILE A 235 8.26 -3.31 -22.73
C ILE A 235 9.32 -2.41 -22.10
N ASP A 236 9.30 -1.14 -22.48
CA ASP A 236 10.11 -0.12 -21.81
C ASP A 236 9.49 0.26 -20.46
N MET A 237 10.30 0.18 -19.42
CA MET A 237 9.95 0.55 -18.05
C MET A 237 10.57 1.89 -17.62
N ALA A 238 11.18 2.64 -18.54
CA ALA A 238 11.66 3.98 -18.25
C ALA A 238 10.48 4.91 -17.93
N ALA A 239 10.61 5.66 -16.83
CA ALA A 239 9.61 6.64 -16.44
C ALA A 239 9.49 7.76 -17.50
N PRO A 240 8.27 8.18 -17.89
CA PRO A 240 8.08 9.35 -18.73
C PRO A 240 8.69 10.62 -18.12
N LYS A 241 9.05 11.61 -18.95
CA LYS A 241 9.69 12.87 -18.48
C LYS A 241 8.94 13.62 -17.36
N ASN A 242 7.61 13.50 -17.29
CA ASN A 242 6.77 14.15 -16.27
C ASN A 242 6.22 13.13 -15.25
N PHE A 243 6.96 12.05 -15.00
CA PHE A 243 6.53 11.03 -14.06
C PHE A 243 6.83 11.43 -12.62
N GLY A 244 5.77 11.68 -11.85
CA GLY A 244 5.78 11.99 -10.42
C GLY A 244 4.35 12.23 -9.95
N PRO A 245 4.09 12.47 -8.66
CA PRO A 245 2.81 13.05 -8.25
C PRO A 245 2.63 14.39 -8.97
N ASP A 246 1.40 14.73 -9.38
CA ASP A 246 1.10 16.05 -9.92
C ASP A 246 1.54 17.09 -8.89
N LYS A 247 2.65 17.78 -9.16
CA LYS A 247 3.21 18.75 -8.21
C LYS A 247 2.15 19.85 -8.00
N PRO A 248 1.74 20.15 -6.76
CA PRO A 248 1.06 21.42 -6.52
C PRO A 248 1.99 22.54 -7.00
N SER A 249 1.45 23.59 -7.62
CA SER A 249 2.28 24.67 -8.15
C SER A 249 3.12 25.27 -7.01
N GLN A 250 4.39 25.59 -7.29
CA GLN A 250 5.32 26.18 -6.31
C GLN A 250 4.71 27.45 -5.67
N GLU A 251 3.97 28.23 -6.46
CA GLU A 251 3.16 29.37 -6.02
C GLU A 251 2.14 29.02 -4.92
N SER A 252 1.50 27.84 -5.01
CA SER A 252 0.53 27.39 -4.00
C SER A 252 1.20 26.95 -2.69
N ILE A 253 2.47 26.51 -2.75
CA ILE A 253 3.26 26.13 -1.59
C ILE A 253 3.77 27.42 -0.91
N ASP A 254 4.36 28.32 -1.68
CA ASP A 254 4.95 29.56 -1.20
C ASP A 254 3.89 30.50 -0.60
N ALA A 255 2.72 30.63 -1.25
CA ALA A 255 1.61 31.43 -0.74
C ALA A 255 1.01 30.87 0.57
N LYS A 256 1.12 29.56 0.81
CA LYS A 256 0.60 28.88 2.02
C LYS A 256 1.64 28.76 3.14
N MET A 257 2.92 28.83 2.83
CA MET A 257 4.01 28.87 3.81
C MET A 257 4.32 30.30 4.30
N ALA A 258 3.94 31.33 3.53
CA ALA A 258 4.13 32.74 3.90
C ALA A 258 3.51 33.16 5.25
N PRO A 259 2.31 32.67 5.67
CA PRO A 259 1.77 32.94 7.00
C PRO A 259 2.57 32.23 8.11
N LEU A 260 3.11 31.03 7.83
CA LEU A 260 3.84 30.20 8.80
C LEU A 260 5.23 30.77 9.15
N VAL A 261 5.92 31.35 8.17
CA VAL A 261 7.20 32.05 8.38
C VAL A 261 7.00 33.31 9.24
N ARG A 262 5.86 34.00 9.04
CA ARG A 262 5.57 35.27 9.70
C ARG A 262 5.09 35.11 11.15
N GLU A 263 4.39 34.03 11.48
CA GLU A 263 3.88 33.79 12.85
C GLU A 263 4.86 33.05 13.78
N ARG A 264 5.83 32.28 13.26
CA ARG A 264 6.73 31.45 14.10
C ARG A 264 8.18 31.88 14.16
N GLY A 265 8.58 32.95 13.47
CA GLY A 265 9.98 33.43 13.50
C GLY A 265 10.99 32.37 13.07
N LEU A 266 10.62 31.49 12.14
CA LEU A 266 11.54 30.52 11.56
C LEU A 266 12.47 31.25 10.59
N ASP A 267 13.77 31.18 10.84
CA ASP A 267 14.77 31.82 10.00
C ASP A 267 14.78 31.20 8.60
N LYS A 268 15.03 32.02 7.57
CA LYS A 268 14.92 31.64 6.16
C LYS A 268 15.78 30.41 5.80
N GLY A 269 16.83 30.14 6.58
CA GLY A 269 17.73 29.00 6.41
C GLY A 269 17.11 27.62 6.72
N ASP A 270 16.06 27.53 7.54
CA ASP A 270 15.36 26.26 7.81
C ASP A 270 14.39 25.88 6.68
N VAL A 271 14.01 26.86 5.84
CA VAL A 271 13.10 26.68 4.71
C VAL A 271 13.80 26.03 3.51
N ASP A 272 15.09 26.33 3.31
CA ASP A 272 15.90 25.68 2.25
C ASP A 272 16.14 24.18 2.53
N ASN A 273 16.11 23.76 3.80
CA ASN A 273 16.18 22.34 4.16
C ASN A 273 14.86 21.58 3.88
N THR A 274 13.76 22.30 3.61
CA THR A 274 12.47 21.71 3.25
C THR A 274 12.32 21.58 1.72
N GLN A 275 13.16 22.26 0.93
CA GLN A 275 13.25 22.08 -0.51
C GLN A 275 13.97 20.78 -0.91
N ASP A 276 14.71 20.14 0.01
CA ASP A 276 15.32 18.81 -0.18
C ASP A 276 14.33 17.64 0.10
N MET A 277 13.05 17.80 -0.25
CA MET A 277 12.06 16.71 -0.23
C MET A 277 12.02 15.89 -1.53
N SER A 278 12.95 16.12 -2.47
CA SER A 278 13.34 15.07 -3.43
C SER A 278 14.14 13.94 -2.77
N ARG A 279 14.52 14.10 -1.49
CA ARG A 279 14.94 12.97 -0.66
C ARG A 279 13.71 12.13 -0.32
N ILE A 280 13.44 11.24 -1.26
CA ILE A 280 12.75 9.96 -1.06
C ILE A 280 13.04 9.46 0.38
N PRO A 281 12.02 9.03 1.14
CA PRO A 281 12.22 8.63 2.52
C PRO A 281 13.35 7.62 2.62
N ARG A 282 14.35 7.93 3.46
CA ARG A 282 15.14 6.86 4.07
C ARG A 282 14.15 5.91 4.71
N ARG A 283 14.29 4.64 4.37
CA ARG A 283 13.65 3.47 4.97
C ARG A 283 13.69 3.59 6.50
N ASN A 284 12.63 4.17 7.07
CA ASN A 284 12.19 3.93 8.43
C ASN A 284 10.93 3.10 8.28
N ASP A 285 11.12 1.79 8.39
CA ASP A 285 10.08 0.77 8.39
C ASP A 285 9.26 0.82 9.71
N ASP A 286 8.79 2.01 10.14
CA ASP A 286 8.14 2.19 11.46
C ASP A 286 6.61 2.40 11.40
N ASP A 287 5.98 2.31 10.22
CA ASP A 287 4.51 2.22 10.12
C ASP A 287 4.02 0.75 10.12
N PHE A 288 4.93 -0.23 10.26
CA PHE A 288 4.58 -1.64 10.46
C PHE A 288 4.55 -1.96 11.95
N VAL A 289 3.39 -1.77 12.56
CA VAL A 289 3.13 -2.41 13.86
C VAL A 289 3.05 -3.90 13.59
N GLU A 290 4.10 -4.60 13.99
CA GLU A 290 4.00 -5.97 14.44
C GLU A 290 2.88 -5.97 15.48
N THR A 291 1.65 -6.27 15.06
CA THR A 291 0.68 -6.82 15.99
C THR A 291 1.25 -8.17 16.37
N ASN A 292 2.16 -8.16 17.36
CA ASN A 292 2.07 -9.15 18.41
C ASN A 292 0.59 -9.18 18.74
N THR A 293 -0.01 -10.27 18.29
CA THR A 293 -1.30 -10.75 18.72
C THR A 293 -1.60 -10.19 20.11
N ILE A 294 -2.63 -9.36 20.22
CA ILE A 294 -3.32 -9.14 21.49
C ILE A 294 -3.98 -10.48 21.85
N THR A 295 -3.18 -11.51 22.12
CA THR A 295 -3.55 -12.83 22.67
C THR A 295 -2.37 -13.58 23.27
N ASP A 296 -1.29 -12.94 23.75
CA ASP A 296 -0.26 -13.67 24.54
C ASP A 296 0.13 -13.05 25.88
N ASP A 297 -0.06 -11.73 26.10
CA ASP A 297 0.22 -11.15 27.42
C ASP A 297 -0.79 -11.61 28.49
N ALA A 298 -2.06 -11.79 28.12
CA ALA A 298 -3.06 -12.37 29.04
C ALA A 298 -2.72 -13.83 29.41
N LYS A 299 -1.98 -14.56 28.57
CA LYS A 299 -1.59 -15.95 28.80
C LYS A 299 -0.33 -16.07 29.65
N ALA A 300 0.55 -15.06 29.61
CA ALA A 300 1.72 -14.97 30.49
C ALA A 300 1.32 -14.66 31.94
N TRP A 301 0.33 -13.77 32.16
CA TRP A 301 -0.20 -13.47 33.50
C TRP A 301 -0.98 -14.63 34.12
N ASN A 302 -1.68 -15.45 33.32
CA ASN A 302 -2.39 -16.65 33.82
C ASN A 302 -1.47 -17.79 34.30
N LYS A 303 -0.16 -17.74 34.03
CA LYS A 303 0.80 -18.75 34.50
C LYS A 303 1.48 -18.38 35.81
N TRP A 304 1.44 -17.12 36.22
CA TRP A 304 2.01 -16.66 37.49
C TRP A 304 1.42 -17.36 38.73
N PRO A 305 0.11 -17.63 38.83
CA PRO A 305 -0.44 -18.37 39.98
C PRO A 305 0.13 -19.80 40.08
N ILE A 306 0.36 -20.45 38.94
CA ILE A 306 0.92 -21.81 38.87
C ILE A 306 2.40 -21.80 39.28
N VAL A 307 3.18 -20.84 38.80
CA VAL A 307 4.58 -20.68 39.18
C VAL A 307 4.72 -20.37 40.67
N LEU A 308 3.86 -19.50 41.22
CA LEU A 308 3.82 -19.19 42.66
C LEU A 308 3.46 -20.43 43.50
N ALA A 309 2.49 -21.24 43.04
CA ALA A 309 2.14 -22.48 43.72
C ALA A 309 3.31 -23.48 43.74
N ILE A 310 4.04 -23.63 42.62
CA ILE A 310 5.22 -24.50 42.55
C ILE A 310 6.32 -23.99 43.49
N VAL A 311 6.58 -22.68 43.52
CA VAL A 311 7.59 -22.08 44.42
C VAL A 311 7.20 -22.26 45.89
N LEU A 312 5.92 -22.11 46.24
CA LEU A 312 5.44 -22.33 47.62
C LEU A 312 5.52 -23.80 48.03
N VAL A 313 5.19 -24.74 47.13
CA VAL A 313 5.32 -26.18 47.41
C VAL A 313 6.79 -26.55 47.58
N LEU A 314 7.68 -26.11 46.68
CA LEU A 314 9.11 -26.37 46.80
C LEU A 314 9.72 -25.71 48.04
N GLY A 315 9.30 -24.48 48.38
CA GLY A 315 9.70 -23.80 49.60
C GLY A 315 9.22 -24.52 50.86
N GLY A 316 7.97 -25.00 50.87
CA GLY A 316 7.42 -25.79 51.95
C GLY A 316 8.14 -27.14 52.13
N VAL A 317 8.43 -27.83 51.03
CA VAL A 317 9.22 -29.08 51.03
C VAL A 317 10.64 -28.82 51.53
N PHE A 318 11.27 -27.70 51.15
CA PHE A 318 12.60 -27.34 51.61
C PHE A 318 12.64 -27.02 53.10
N ILE A 319 11.63 -26.29 53.62
CA ILE A 319 11.47 -26.03 55.05
C ILE A 319 11.21 -27.32 55.81
N TRP A 320 10.37 -28.21 55.28
CA TRP A 320 10.07 -29.51 55.89
C TRP A 320 11.30 -30.43 55.92
N LEU A 321 12.07 -30.50 54.84
CA LEU A 321 13.35 -31.23 54.81
C LEU A 321 14.36 -30.67 55.81
N LYS A 322 14.42 -29.34 55.95
CA LYS A 322 15.31 -28.69 56.93
C LYS A 322 14.84 -28.87 58.38
N ALA A 323 13.54 -28.97 58.62
CA ALA A 323 12.98 -29.28 59.93
C ALA A 323 13.23 -30.75 60.30
N LYS A 324 13.03 -31.67 59.35
CA LYS A 324 13.28 -33.10 59.53
C LYS A 324 14.77 -33.46 59.65
N SER A 325 15.68 -32.66 59.10
CA SER A 325 17.13 -32.86 59.32
C SER A 325 17.63 -32.32 60.68
N ARG A 326 16.74 -31.74 61.50
CA ARG A 326 17.04 -31.24 62.85
C ARG A 326 16.39 -32.09 63.96
N GLU A 327 15.63 -33.13 63.59
CA GLU A 327 15.28 -34.28 64.42
C GLU A 327 16.31 -35.40 64.20
#